data_AF-A0A9P5QV47-F1
#
_entry.id   AF-A0A9P5QV47-F1
#
_cell.length_a   1.000
_cell.length_b   1.000
_cell.length_c   1.000
_cell.angle_alpha   90.00
_cell.angle_beta   90.00
_cell.angle_gamma   90.00
#
_symmetry.space_group_name_H-M   'P 1'
#
loop_
_entity.id
_entity.type
_entity.pdbx_description
1 polymer ?
#
loop_
_entity_poly.entity_id
_entity_poly.type
_entity_poly.pdbx_seq_one_letter_code
_entity_poly.pdbx_strand_id
1 'polypeptide(L)'
;MVASMRAILLEMQERRISLTHQHNERYLAVLAQTPRLGHGAAFPQKYREAIQSLWADASVQQVYRLGHTFALTDNVKYFFDAVDRMYEKNYVPTDADILRCRVKSTGITETTFNMGKLTYRMFDVGGQRSERKKWIHCFEAVTAVLFLVAISGYDQCLVEDKDSTDIFRTKIQYSPIRAYFPDYAGEEGDYDEAMEFFRSRFVRLNRSEHKEVYIHYTDATDTSLLRNIMDSVNNIILARNSSVVPL
;
A
#
# COMPACT_ATOMS: atom_id res chain seq x y z
N MET A 1 -0.20 -11.39 -7.92
CA MET A 1 -0.71 -12.75 -7.66
C MET A 1 0.37 -13.82 -7.60
N VAL A 2 0.99 -14.22 -8.72
CA VAL A 2 1.98 -15.34 -8.73
C VAL A 2 3.15 -15.09 -7.76
N ALA A 3 3.74 -13.90 -7.77
CA ALA A 3 4.82 -13.54 -6.84
C ALA A 3 4.39 -13.63 -5.37
N SER A 4 3.20 -13.11 -5.04
CA SER A 4 2.68 -13.16 -3.67
C SER A 4 2.38 -14.59 -3.20
N MET A 5 1.83 -15.44 -4.07
CA MET A 5 1.63 -16.86 -3.74
C MET A 5 2.97 -17.58 -3.53
N ARG A 6 3.99 -17.28 -4.34
CA ARG A 6 5.35 -17.79 -4.10
C ARG A 6 5.90 -17.35 -2.75
N ALA A 7 5.71 -16.08 -2.38
CA ALA A 7 6.18 -15.58 -1.09
C ALA A 7 5.56 -16.37 0.07
N ILE A 8 4.25 -16.65 0.01
CA ILE A 8 3.57 -17.50 1.01
C ILE A 8 4.15 -18.92 1.03
N LEU A 9 4.34 -19.55 -0.15
CA LEU A 9 4.89 -20.91 -0.24
C LEU A 9 6.34 -21.01 0.25
N LEU A 10 7.17 -19.99 0.00
CA LEU A 10 8.53 -19.92 0.53
C LEU A 10 8.52 -19.82 2.05
N GLU A 11 7.65 -18.97 2.60
CA GLU A 11 7.50 -18.83 4.06
C GLU A 11 6.98 -20.13 4.71
N MET A 12 6.07 -20.86 4.03
CA MET A 12 5.65 -22.19 4.46
C MET A 12 6.83 -23.17 4.54
N GLN A 13 7.72 -23.15 3.52
CA GLN A 13 8.90 -24.01 3.49
C GLN A 13 9.88 -23.69 4.63
N GLU A 14 10.19 -22.40 4.85
CA GLU A 14 11.07 -21.94 5.94
C GLU A 14 10.52 -22.34 7.31
N ARG A 15 9.20 -22.25 7.50
CA ARG A 15 8.51 -22.65 8.74
C ARG A 15 8.22 -24.13 8.85
N ARG A 16 8.57 -24.93 7.82
CA ARG A 16 8.29 -26.37 7.72
C ARG A 16 6.80 -26.70 7.88
N ILE A 17 5.93 -25.85 7.33
CA ILE A 17 4.47 -26.05 7.30
C ILE A 17 4.11 -26.75 5.99
N SER A 18 3.57 -27.96 6.06
CA SER A 18 3.06 -28.70 4.91
C SER A 18 1.69 -28.19 4.45
N LEU A 19 1.38 -28.36 3.17
CA LEU A 19 0.04 -28.10 2.62
C LEU A 19 -0.98 -29.02 3.30
N THR A 20 -2.16 -28.47 3.63
CA THR A 20 -3.26 -29.26 4.19
C THR A 20 -3.74 -30.28 3.16
N HIS A 21 -3.82 -29.88 1.89
CA HIS A 21 -4.20 -30.77 0.80
C HIS A 21 -2.98 -31.18 -0.04
N GLN A 22 -2.52 -32.41 0.09
CA GLN A 22 -1.33 -32.92 -0.63
C GLN A 22 -1.44 -32.79 -2.17
N HIS A 23 -2.65 -32.87 -2.74
CA HIS A 23 -2.82 -32.70 -4.18
C HIS A 23 -2.39 -31.31 -4.69
N ASN A 24 -2.33 -30.30 -3.82
CA ASN A 24 -1.87 -28.96 -4.16
C ASN A 24 -0.36 -28.90 -4.47
N GLU A 25 0.43 -29.93 -4.09
CA GLU A 25 1.87 -29.99 -4.40
C GLU A 25 2.14 -29.92 -5.91
N ARG A 26 1.21 -30.40 -6.74
CA ARG A 26 1.30 -30.30 -8.21
C ARG A 26 1.43 -28.86 -8.71
N TYR A 27 0.93 -27.89 -7.95
CA TYR A 27 0.93 -26.48 -8.32
C TYR A 27 2.25 -25.77 -7.98
N LEU A 28 3.12 -26.37 -7.15
CA LEU A 28 4.41 -25.78 -6.80
C LEU A 28 5.29 -25.57 -8.05
N ALA A 29 5.34 -26.57 -8.94
CA ALA A 29 6.07 -26.48 -10.19
C ALA A 29 5.48 -25.42 -11.16
N VAL A 30 4.15 -25.30 -11.20
CA VAL A 30 3.47 -24.27 -12.02
C VAL A 30 3.85 -22.88 -11.52
N LEU A 31 3.78 -22.69 -10.21
CA LEU A 31 4.07 -21.40 -9.61
C LEU A 31 5.55 -21.08 -9.63
N ALA A 32 6.49 -22.02 -9.61
CA ALA A 32 7.92 -21.74 -9.66
C ALA A 32 8.35 -20.92 -10.90
N GLN A 33 7.58 -20.99 -12.00
CA GLN A 33 7.89 -20.31 -13.25
C GLN A 33 6.98 -19.10 -13.49
N THR A 34 7.56 -18.00 -13.97
CA THR A 34 6.77 -16.84 -14.42
C THR A 34 6.55 -16.97 -15.92
N PRO A 35 5.30 -17.01 -16.41
CA PRO A 35 5.05 -17.15 -17.83
C PRO A 35 5.55 -15.91 -18.55
N ARG A 36 6.28 -16.11 -19.65
CA ARG A 36 6.61 -15.02 -20.59
C ARG A 36 5.41 -14.84 -21.51
N LEU A 37 4.78 -13.68 -21.44
CA LEU A 37 3.59 -13.36 -22.21
C LEU A 37 3.94 -12.31 -23.27
N GLY A 38 3.45 -12.51 -24.49
CA GLY A 38 3.46 -11.47 -25.51
C GLY A 38 2.47 -10.36 -25.18
N HIS A 39 2.57 -9.24 -25.89
CA HIS A 39 1.62 -8.14 -25.72
C HIS A 39 0.20 -8.61 -26.04
N GLY A 40 -0.75 -8.36 -25.14
CA GLY A 40 -2.15 -8.79 -25.27
C GLY A 40 -2.41 -10.29 -25.05
N ALA A 41 -1.39 -11.11 -24.73
CA ALA A 41 -1.61 -12.53 -24.46
C ALA A 41 -2.30 -12.75 -23.11
N ALA A 42 -3.33 -13.61 -23.10
CA ALA A 42 -4.02 -14.01 -21.87
C ALA A 42 -3.09 -14.77 -20.92
N PHE A 43 -3.31 -14.60 -19.62
CA PHE A 43 -2.55 -15.35 -18.61
C PHE A 43 -2.95 -16.83 -18.62
N PRO A 44 -2.02 -17.80 -18.49
CA PRO A 44 -2.36 -19.21 -18.70
C PRO A 44 -3.29 -19.77 -17.62
N GLN A 45 -4.31 -20.53 -18.04
CA GLN A 45 -5.40 -21.01 -17.19
C GLN A 45 -4.94 -21.81 -15.96
N LYS A 46 -3.86 -22.58 -16.11
CA LYS A 46 -3.24 -23.38 -15.04
C LYS A 46 -2.86 -22.56 -13.80
N TYR A 47 -2.61 -21.25 -13.95
CA TYR A 47 -2.29 -20.38 -12.82
C TYR A 47 -3.55 -19.94 -12.05
N ARG A 48 -4.71 -19.79 -12.72
CA ARG A 48 -5.99 -19.56 -12.03
C ARG A 48 -6.28 -20.71 -11.08
N GLU A 49 -6.24 -21.93 -11.60
CA GLU A 49 -6.51 -23.15 -10.84
C GLU A 49 -5.52 -23.32 -9.68
N ALA A 50 -4.24 -23.07 -9.93
CA ALA A 50 -3.21 -23.10 -8.90
C ALA A 50 -3.50 -22.10 -7.77
N ILE A 51 -3.74 -20.83 -8.11
CA ILE A 51 -3.99 -19.77 -7.13
C ILE A 51 -5.26 -20.07 -6.35
N GLN A 52 -6.35 -20.44 -7.02
CA GLN A 52 -7.64 -20.75 -6.38
C GLN A 52 -7.53 -21.93 -5.40
N SER A 53 -6.93 -23.03 -5.83
CA SER A 53 -6.81 -24.25 -5.02
C SER A 53 -5.88 -24.08 -3.82
N LEU A 54 -4.76 -23.36 -4.02
CA LEU A 54 -3.84 -23.04 -2.92
C LEU A 54 -4.42 -22.00 -1.97
N TRP A 55 -5.15 -20.99 -2.47
CA TRP A 55 -5.76 -19.98 -1.62
C TRP A 55 -6.83 -20.57 -0.69
N ALA A 56 -7.53 -21.63 -1.11
CA ALA A 56 -8.46 -22.36 -0.27
C ALA A 56 -7.78 -23.28 0.77
N ASP A 57 -6.46 -23.49 0.69
CA ASP A 57 -5.72 -24.37 1.60
C ASP A 57 -5.53 -23.73 3.00
N ALA A 58 -5.88 -24.46 4.06
CA ALA A 58 -5.82 -23.93 5.42
C ALA A 58 -4.40 -23.56 5.87
N SER A 59 -3.38 -24.30 5.40
CA SER A 59 -1.98 -23.99 5.70
C SER A 59 -1.53 -22.70 5.01
N VAL A 60 -2.01 -22.46 3.78
CA VAL A 60 -1.75 -21.21 3.04
C VAL A 60 -2.42 -20.03 3.74
N GLN A 61 -3.67 -20.18 4.19
CA GLN A 61 -4.37 -19.16 4.98
C GLN A 61 -3.70 -18.89 6.34
N GLN A 62 -3.13 -19.92 6.98
CA GLN A 62 -2.37 -19.75 8.20
C GLN A 62 -1.13 -18.89 7.97
N VAL A 63 -0.34 -19.15 6.93
CA VAL A 63 0.87 -18.36 6.64
C VAL A 63 0.52 -16.97 6.10
N TYR A 64 -0.56 -16.82 5.33
CA TYR A 64 -1.06 -15.50 4.91
C TYR A 64 -1.33 -14.57 6.09
N ARG A 65 -1.91 -15.08 7.20
CA ARG A 65 -2.13 -14.29 8.43
C ARG A 65 -0.82 -13.82 9.09
N LEU A 66 0.28 -14.50 8.82
CA LEU A 66 1.63 -14.10 9.22
C LEU A 66 2.29 -13.16 8.21
N GLY A 67 1.57 -12.68 7.18
CA GLY A 67 2.08 -11.79 6.13
C GLY A 67 2.74 -10.50 6.62
N HIS A 68 2.56 -10.12 7.89
CA HIS A 68 3.28 -9.01 8.52
C HIS A 68 4.75 -9.34 8.81
N THR A 69 5.11 -10.62 8.96
CA THR A 69 6.49 -11.05 9.29
C THR A 69 7.39 -11.20 8.07
N PHE A 70 6.85 -11.08 6.85
CA PHE A 70 7.60 -11.22 5.60
C PHE A 70 7.08 -10.25 4.52
N ALA A 71 7.81 -10.10 3.42
CA ALA A 71 7.43 -9.21 2.33
C ALA A 71 6.24 -9.79 1.53
N LEU A 72 5.03 -9.46 1.96
CA LEU A 72 3.79 -9.81 1.30
C LEU A 72 2.98 -8.56 0.98
N THR A 73 2.48 -8.49 -0.26
CA THR A 73 1.62 -7.39 -0.69
C THR A 73 0.25 -7.47 -0.02
N ASP A 74 -0.30 -6.32 0.32
CA ASP A 74 -1.60 -6.15 0.97
C ASP A 74 -2.80 -6.52 0.06
N ASN A 75 -2.65 -6.29 -1.23
CA ASN A 75 -3.66 -6.61 -2.25
C ASN A 75 -3.88 -8.12 -2.50
N VAL A 76 -3.18 -9.01 -1.78
CA VAL A 76 -3.26 -10.47 -1.96
C VAL A 76 -4.68 -10.96 -1.84
N LYS A 77 -5.34 -10.67 -0.72
CA LYS A 77 -6.71 -11.14 -0.48
C LYS A 77 -7.67 -10.64 -1.54
N TYR A 78 -7.62 -9.34 -1.85
CA TYR A 78 -8.45 -8.74 -2.90
C TYR A 78 -8.33 -9.46 -4.25
N PHE A 79 -7.11 -9.70 -4.73
CA PHE A 79 -6.92 -10.34 -6.03
C PHE A 79 -7.16 -11.84 -6.01
N PHE A 80 -6.88 -12.53 -4.90
CA PHE A 80 -7.02 -13.99 -4.82
C PHE A 80 -8.49 -14.37 -4.66
N ASP A 81 -9.26 -13.60 -3.89
CA ASP A 81 -10.72 -13.75 -3.79
C ASP A 81 -11.41 -13.47 -5.14
N ALA A 82 -10.85 -12.56 -5.95
CA ALA A 82 -11.39 -12.18 -7.26
C ALA A 82 -10.75 -12.92 -8.45
N VAL A 83 -9.99 -14.00 -8.21
CA VAL A 83 -9.17 -14.64 -9.25
C VAL A 83 -10.00 -15.13 -10.44
N ASP A 84 -11.21 -15.63 -10.22
CA ASP A 84 -12.08 -16.12 -11.30
C ASP A 84 -12.53 -14.98 -12.22
N ARG A 85 -12.99 -13.87 -11.64
CA ARG A 85 -13.40 -12.65 -12.37
C ARG A 85 -12.28 -12.15 -13.28
N MET A 86 -11.03 -12.18 -12.81
CA MET A 86 -9.87 -11.71 -13.58
C MET A 86 -9.51 -12.60 -14.79
N TYR A 87 -9.99 -13.84 -14.82
CA TYR A 87 -9.78 -14.78 -15.93
C TYR A 87 -10.98 -14.88 -16.87
N GLU A 88 -12.02 -14.07 -16.67
CA GLU A 88 -13.13 -13.97 -17.62
C GLU A 88 -12.65 -13.42 -18.97
N LYS A 89 -13.21 -13.94 -20.07
CA LYS A 89 -12.77 -13.59 -21.43
C LYS A 89 -12.91 -12.10 -21.76
N ASN A 90 -13.88 -11.45 -21.12
CA ASN A 90 -14.24 -10.04 -21.26
C ASN A 90 -13.85 -9.22 -20.03
N TYR A 91 -12.91 -9.72 -19.21
CA TYR A 91 -12.44 -8.99 -18.04
C TYR A 91 -11.86 -7.62 -18.45
N VAL A 92 -12.40 -6.58 -17.82
CA VAL A 92 -11.87 -5.22 -17.85
C VAL A 92 -11.55 -4.84 -16.40
N PRO A 93 -10.33 -4.38 -16.09
CA PRO A 93 -9.99 -3.93 -14.75
C PRO A 93 -10.93 -2.80 -14.31
N THR A 94 -11.47 -2.94 -13.10
CA THR A 94 -12.21 -1.88 -12.43
C THR A 94 -11.25 -0.84 -11.84
N ASP A 95 -11.75 0.34 -11.48
CA ASP A 95 -10.96 1.35 -10.77
C ASP A 95 -10.35 0.77 -9.47
N ALA A 96 -11.09 -0.10 -8.78
CA ALA A 96 -10.59 -0.79 -7.58
C ALA A 96 -9.42 -1.74 -7.88
N ASP A 97 -9.41 -2.38 -9.06
CA ASP A 97 -8.29 -3.21 -9.54
C ASP A 97 -7.08 -2.36 -9.86
N ILE A 98 -7.30 -1.23 -10.54
CA ILE A 98 -6.25 -0.31 -10.95
C ILE A 98 -5.59 0.31 -9.71
N LEU A 99 -6.38 0.78 -8.74
CA LEU A 99 -5.89 1.39 -7.50
C LEU A 99 -5.12 0.41 -6.61
N ARG A 100 -5.46 -0.89 -6.65
CA ARG A 100 -4.76 -1.94 -5.89
C ARG A 100 -3.59 -2.56 -6.64
N CYS A 101 -3.46 -2.31 -7.94
CA CYS A 101 -2.29 -2.73 -8.71
C CYS A 101 -1.06 -1.96 -8.23
N ARG A 102 -0.03 -2.70 -7.82
CA ARG A 102 1.22 -2.09 -7.38
C ARG A 102 2.24 -2.08 -8.50
N VAL A 103 2.59 -0.88 -8.95
CA VAL A 103 3.74 -0.63 -9.81
C VAL A 103 4.75 0.18 -9.01
N LYS A 104 6.00 -0.29 -8.94
CA LYS A 104 7.07 0.47 -8.27
C LYS A 104 7.33 1.75 -9.06
N SER A 105 7.08 2.92 -8.47
CA SER A 105 7.50 4.20 -9.05
C SER A 105 9.02 4.26 -9.11
N THR A 106 9.55 4.45 -10.32
CA THR A 106 10.98 4.65 -10.58
C THR A 106 11.17 6.01 -11.24
N GLY A 107 12.11 6.81 -10.74
CA GLY A 107 12.33 8.17 -11.20
C GLY A 107 11.32 9.16 -10.63
N ILE A 108 11.00 10.17 -11.45
CA ILE A 108 10.11 11.29 -11.13
C ILE A 108 9.08 11.37 -12.25
N THR A 109 7.80 11.37 -11.88
CA THR A 109 6.69 11.51 -12.81
C THR A 109 5.97 12.82 -12.52
N GLU A 110 5.76 13.65 -13.53
CA GLU A 110 4.99 14.88 -13.43
C GLU A 110 3.57 14.66 -13.98
N THR A 111 2.56 15.01 -13.19
CA THR A 111 1.16 15.03 -13.61
C THR A 111 0.61 16.44 -13.45
N THR A 112 0.05 16.99 -14.53
CA THR A 112 -0.60 18.30 -14.51
C THR A 112 -2.11 18.13 -14.55
N PHE A 113 -2.82 18.80 -13.63
CA PHE A 113 -4.27 18.80 -13.59
C PHE A 113 -4.82 20.14 -13.10
N ASN A 114 -6.08 20.41 -13.41
CA ASN A 114 -6.78 21.61 -12.95
C ASN A 114 -7.71 21.27 -11.79
N MET A 115 -7.72 22.12 -10.77
CA MET A 115 -8.66 22.03 -9.65
C MET A 115 -9.21 23.43 -9.35
N GLY A 116 -10.46 23.66 -9.74
CA GLY A 116 -11.06 24.99 -9.75
C GLY A 116 -10.34 25.92 -10.74
N LYS A 117 -9.80 27.03 -10.23
CA LYS A 117 -9.06 28.04 -11.04
C LYS A 117 -7.54 27.82 -11.05
N LEU A 118 -7.04 26.86 -10.29
CA LEU A 118 -5.61 26.60 -10.16
C LEU A 118 -5.20 25.41 -11.03
N THR A 119 -4.03 25.54 -11.66
CA THR A 119 -3.34 24.44 -12.33
C THR A 119 -2.28 23.89 -11.39
N TYR A 120 -2.39 22.61 -11.08
CA TYR A 120 -1.47 21.87 -10.23
C TYR A 120 -0.47 21.09 -11.06
N ARG A 121 0.80 21.16 -10.66
CA ARG A 121 1.88 20.32 -11.15
C ARG A 121 2.30 19.40 -10.00
N MET A 122 1.89 18.14 -10.05
CA MET A 122 2.17 17.13 -9.03
C MET A 122 3.33 16.26 -9.47
N PHE A 123 4.32 16.13 -8.59
CA PHE A 123 5.49 15.28 -8.81
C PHE A 123 5.38 14.04 -7.93
N ASP A 124 5.23 12.86 -8.55
CA ASP A 124 5.35 11.57 -7.88
C ASP A 124 6.81 11.10 -7.94
N VAL A 125 7.35 10.67 -6.80
CA VAL A 125 8.76 10.30 -6.65
C VAL A 125 8.89 8.94 -5.98
N GLY A 126 9.81 8.11 -6.48
CA GLY A 126 10.10 6.83 -5.87
C GLY A 126 10.57 6.96 -4.41
N GLY A 127 9.94 6.24 -3.48
CA GLY A 127 10.26 6.28 -2.04
C GLY A 127 11.44 5.40 -1.59
N GLN A 128 11.94 4.54 -2.48
CA GLN A 128 13.03 3.59 -2.21
C GLN A 128 14.36 4.31 -1.95
N ARG A 129 15.27 3.68 -1.18
CA ARG A 129 16.56 4.30 -0.81
C ARG A 129 17.39 4.72 -2.03
N SER A 130 17.35 3.94 -3.10
CA SER A 130 18.00 4.25 -4.39
C SER A 130 17.41 5.48 -5.07
N GLU A 131 16.10 5.67 -4.96
CA GLU A 131 15.35 6.72 -5.65
C GLU A 131 15.41 8.07 -4.92
N ARG A 132 15.59 8.08 -3.58
CA ARG A 132 15.67 9.31 -2.76
C ARG A 132 16.77 10.27 -3.21
N LYS A 133 17.85 9.77 -3.81
CA LYS A 133 18.92 10.63 -4.35
C LYS A 133 18.44 11.52 -5.51
N LYS A 134 17.38 11.11 -6.21
CA LYS A 134 16.82 11.82 -7.37
C LYS A 134 15.89 12.96 -6.95
N TRP A 135 15.40 12.93 -5.72
CA TRP A 135 14.41 13.89 -5.21
C TRP A 135 14.84 15.34 -5.41
N ILE A 136 16.12 15.67 -5.21
CA ILE A 136 16.65 17.03 -5.34
C ILE A 136 16.31 17.69 -6.70
N HIS A 137 16.08 16.89 -7.75
CA HIS A 137 15.72 17.38 -9.08
C HIS A 137 14.29 17.95 -9.19
N CYS A 138 13.43 17.75 -8.19
CA CYS A 138 12.06 18.26 -8.20
C CYS A 138 11.70 19.09 -6.95
N PHE A 139 12.69 19.46 -6.11
CA PHE A 139 12.46 20.23 -4.88
C PHE A 139 12.56 21.75 -5.07
N GLU A 140 12.88 22.24 -6.27
CA GLU A 140 12.90 23.67 -6.56
C GLU A 140 11.49 24.22 -6.79
N ALA A 141 11.19 25.37 -6.18
CA ALA A 141 9.91 26.09 -6.30
C ALA A 141 8.64 25.28 -5.94
N VAL A 142 8.75 24.34 -4.99
CA VAL A 142 7.60 23.56 -4.49
C VAL A 142 6.73 24.41 -3.55
N THR A 143 5.44 24.53 -3.88
CA THR A 143 4.45 25.24 -3.05
C THR A 143 4.05 24.46 -1.79
N ALA A 144 3.90 23.14 -1.90
CA ALA A 144 3.48 22.28 -0.81
C ALA A 144 4.09 20.87 -0.97
N VAL A 145 4.37 20.21 0.16
CA VAL A 145 4.84 18.83 0.20
C VAL A 145 3.75 17.96 0.82
N LEU A 146 3.25 16.98 0.05
CA LEU A 146 2.40 15.93 0.57
C LEU A 146 3.30 14.76 1.02
N PHE A 147 3.43 14.58 2.33
CA PHE A 147 4.23 13.50 2.90
C PHE A 147 3.33 12.34 3.34
N LEU A 148 3.43 11.20 2.67
CA LEU A 148 2.60 10.02 2.95
C LEU A 148 3.30 9.07 3.93
N VAL A 149 2.53 8.54 4.88
CA VAL A 149 3.03 7.57 5.88
C VAL A 149 2.07 6.39 5.96
N ALA A 150 2.65 5.20 5.80
CA ALA A 150 1.98 3.96 6.08
C ALA A 150 1.87 3.67 7.57
N ILE A 151 0.71 3.97 8.17
CA ILE A 151 0.48 3.68 9.59
C ILE A 151 0.46 2.15 9.82
N SER A 152 -0.12 1.38 8.90
CA SER A 152 -0.14 -0.09 8.97
C SER A 152 1.22 -0.76 8.88
N GLY A 153 2.29 -0.02 8.53
CA GLY A 153 3.66 -0.53 8.48
C GLY A 153 4.42 -0.50 9.81
N TYR A 154 3.72 -0.37 10.94
CA TYR A 154 4.32 -0.20 12.27
C TYR A 154 5.07 -1.44 12.80
N ASP A 155 4.67 -2.63 12.38
CA ASP A 155 5.24 -3.93 12.77
C ASP A 155 6.09 -4.59 11.66
N GLN A 156 6.37 -3.86 10.58
CA GLN A 156 7.07 -4.36 9.40
C GLN A 156 8.56 -4.00 9.44
N CYS A 157 9.42 -5.00 9.18
CA CYS A 157 10.84 -4.75 8.88
C CYS A 157 10.99 -4.05 7.53
N LEU A 158 12.03 -3.22 7.36
CA LEU A 158 12.34 -2.55 6.10
C LEU A 158 12.84 -3.55 5.03
N VAL A 159 11.91 -4.28 4.42
CA VAL A 159 12.03 -4.94 3.13
C VAL A 159 10.83 -4.44 2.33
N GLU A 160 11.11 -3.73 1.24
CA GLU A 160 10.22 -2.78 0.53
C GLU A 160 8.75 -3.19 0.29
N ASP A 161 7.85 -3.11 1.28
CA ASP A 161 6.39 -3.17 1.12
C ASP A 161 5.66 -2.29 2.19
N LYS A 162 4.80 -1.35 1.75
CA LYS A 162 3.88 -0.47 2.52
C LYS A 162 2.66 -0.21 1.59
N ASP A 163 1.38 -0.36 1.96
CA ASP A 163 0.57 0.54 2.80
C ASP A 163 -0.91 0.02 2.96
N SER A 164 -1.70 0.60 3.88
CA SER A 164 -3.17 0.92 3.85
C SER A 164 -3.85 0.93 5.24
N THR A 165 -4.82 1.83 5.42
CA THR A 165 -5.46 2.21 6.71
C THR A 165 -6.57 1.24 7.15
N ASP A 166 -7.21 0.53 6.22
CA ASP A 166 -8.19 -0.54 6.53
C ASP A 166 -7.51 -1.77 7.15
N ILE A 167 -6.28 -2.05 6.68
CA ILE A 167 -5.41 -3.04 7.30
C ILE A 167 -5.06 -2.63 8.72
N PHE A 168 -4.81 -1.33 8.97
CA PHE A 168 -4.43 -0.89 10.30
C PHE A 168 -5.50 -1.24 11.35
N ARG A 169 -6.78 -0.94 11.09
CA ARG A 169 -7.91 -1.30 11.98
C ARG A 169 -7.94 -2.79 12.32
N THR A 170 -7.75 -3.62 11.31
CA THR A 170 -7.77 -5.08 11.48
C THR A 170 -6.52 -5.59 12.20
N LYS A 171 -5.37 -4.96 11.93
CA LYS A 171 -4.05 -5.41 12.35
C LYS A 171 -3.74 -5.13 13.81
N ILE A 172 -4.20 -3.98 14.34
CA ILE A 172 -4.05 -3.67 15.76
C ILE A 172 -4.78 -4.65 16.68
N GLN A 173 -5.73 -5.44 16.16
CA GLN A 173 -6.44 -6.47 16.92
C GLN A 173 -5.59 -7.71 17.21
N TYR A 174 -4.55 -7.98 16.41
CA TYR A 174 -3.73 -9.19 16.53
C TYR A 174 -2.22 -8.95 16.54
N SER A 175 -1.76 -7.73 16.25
CA SER A 175 -0.36 -7.30 16.31
C SER A 175 -0.24 -6.12 17.29
N PRO A 176 0.04 -6.36 18.59
CA PRO A 176 0.03 -5.30 19.60
C PRO A 176 1.05 -4.20 19.30
N ILE A 177 0.64 -2.94 19.43
CA ILE A 177 1.53 -1.80 19.14
C ILE A 177 2.69 -1.76 20.15
N ARG A 178 2.45 -2.12 21.43
CA ARG A 178 3.51 -2.15 22.46
C ARG A 178 4.63 -3.12 22.16
N ALA A 179 4.41 -4.14 21.32
CA ALA A 179 5.48 -5.05 20.92
C ALA A 179 6.57 -4.36 20.08
N TYR A 180 6.23 -3.27 19.39
CA TYR A 180 7.13 -2.51 18.50
C TYR A 180 7.44 -1.11 19.04
N PHE A 181 6.54 -0.56 19.85
CA PHE A 181 6.68 0.74 20.48
C PHE A 181 6.35 0.64 21.97
N PRO A 182 7.35 0.30 22.82
CA PRO A 182 7.14 0.05 24.25
C PRO A 182 6.59 1.25 25.03
N ASP A 183 6.69 2.46 24.48
CA ASP A 183 6.15 3.71 25.01
C ASP A 183 4.70 4.01 24.56
N TYR A 184 4.03 3.09 23.85
CA TYR A 184 2.60 3.20 23.57
C TYR A 184 1.79 2.99 24.86
N ALA A 185 1.18 4.07 25.34
CA ALA A 185 0.41 4.07 26.57
C ALA A 185 -1.11 3.87 26.37
N GLY A 186 -1.59 3.89 25.12
CA GLY A 186 -3.01 3.69 24.82
C GLY A 186 -3.44 2.23 24.89
N GLU A 187 -4.74 1.96 24.85
CA GLU A 187 -5.32 0.62 24.86
C GLU A 187 -4.99 -0.16 23.57
N GLU A 188 -4.76 -1.47 23.67
CA GLU A 188 -4.46 -2.30 22.49
C GLU A 188 -5.74 -2.57 21.71
N GLY A 189 -5.67 -2.49 20.39
CA GLY A 189 -6.84 -2.65 19.52
C GLY A 189 -7.76 -1.43 19.49
N ASP A 190 -7.54 -0.40 20.31
CA ASP A 190 -8.25 0.87 20.18
C ASP A 190 -7.68 1.66 18.98
N TYR A 191 -8.54 1.89 17.99
CA TYR A 191 -8.11 2.57 16.77
C TYR A 191 -7.83 4.05 16.99
N ASP A 192 -8.65 4.74 17.77
CA ASP A 192 -8.55 6.19 17.90
C ASP A 192 -7.33 6.57 18.74
N GLU A 193 -7.06 5.83 19.81
CA GLU A 193 -5.85 6.01 20.63
C GLU A 193 -4.56 5.67 19.84
N ALA A 194 -4.60 4.62 19.03
CA ALA A 194 -3.49 4.25 18.17
C ALA A 194 -3.20 5.32 17.10
N MET A 195 -4.25 5.88 16.50
CA MET A 195 -4.14 6.94 15.50
C MET A 195 -3.60 8.25 16.10
N GLU A 196 -4.02 8.59 17.32
CA GLU A 196 -3.51 9.75 18.03
C GLU A 196 -2.04 9.55 18.43
N PHE A 197 -1.66 8.35 18.88
CA PHE A 197 -0.26 8.03 19.19
C PHE A 197 0.67 8.25 17.99
N PHE A 198 0.33 7.70 16.82
CA PHE A 198 1.14 7.90 15.62
C PHE A 198 1.15 9.36 15.16
N ARG A 199 -0.01 10.04 15.17
CA ARG A 199 -0.10 11.48 14.87
C ARG A 199 0.82 12.30 15.76
N SER A 200 0.69 12.16 17.08
CA SER A 200 1.49 12.88 18.06
C SER A 200 2.99 12.68 17.84
N ARG A 201 3.41 11.46 17.46
CA ARG A 201 4.82 11.19 17.14
C ARG A 201 5.33 11.92 15.90
N PHE A 202 4.56 11.97 14.82
CA PHE A 202 4.96 12.73 13.63
C PHE A 202 4.95 14.23 13.88
N VAL A 203 3.96 14.74 14.60
CA VAL A 203 3.89 16.17 14.99
C VAL A 203 5.11 16.57 15.81
N ARG A 204 5.54 15.74 16.77
CA ARG A 204 6.71 16.00 17.62
C ARG A 204 8.04 16.05 16.85
N LEU A 205 8.11 15.54 15.62
CA LEU A 205 9.30 15.67 14.77
C LEU A 205 9.41 17.06 14.14
N ASN A 206 8.33 17.84 14.11
CA ASN A 206 8.37 19.22 13.65
C ASN A 206 9.07 20.10 14.69
N ARG A 207 10.28 20.56 14.35
CA ARG A 207 11.09 21.43 15.22
C ARG A 207 10.85 22.92 14.98
N SER A 208 9.96 23.28 14.06
CA SER A 208 9.70 24.67 13.71
C SER A 208 8.42 25.14 14.38
N GLU A 209 8.52 26.27 15.09
CA GLU A 209 7.36 26.93 15.71
C GLU A 209 6.47 27.65 14.69
N HIS A 210 6.99 27.91 13.49
CA HIS A 210 6.29 28.67 12.44
C HIS A 210 5.73 27.77 11.33
N LYS A 211 6.24 26.54 11.20
CA LYS A 211 5.77 25.61 10.17
C LYS A 211 4.62 24.79 10.72
N GLU A 212 3.41 25.12 10.30
CA GLU A 212 2.24 24.30 10.56
C GLU A 212 2.27 23.01 9.73
N VAL A 213 1.85 21.90 10.34
CA VAL A 213 1.73 20.58 9.71
C VAL A 213 0.28 20.17 9.72
N TYR A 214 -0.34 20.08 8.54
CA TYR A 214 -1.71 19.61 8.37
C TYR A 214 -1.71 18.09 8.20
N ILE A 215 -2.49 17.41 9.03
CA ILE A 215 -2.55 15.95 9.07
C ILE A 215 -3.95 15.50 8.67
N HIS A 216 -3.99 14.68 7.62
CA HIS A 216 -5.18 13.99 7.16
C HIS A 216 -4.97 12.48 7.27
N TYR A 217 -6.01 11.76 7.65
CA TYR A 217 -6.04 10.31 7.61
C TYR A 217 -6.76 9.89 6.32
N THR A 218 -6.14 9.04 5.53
CA THR A 218 -6.64 8.66 4.21
C THR A 218 -6.62 7.15 4.04
N ASP A 219 -7.51 6.66 3.19
CA ASP A 219 -7.34 5.41 2.47
C ASP A 219 -7.08 5.79 1.01
N ALA A 220 -5.92 5.44 0.46
CA ALA A 220 -5.57 5.78 -0.91
C ALA A 220 -6.48 5.08 -1.94
N THR A 221 -7.23 4.07 -1.54
CA THR A 221 -8.20 3.37 -2.38
C THR A 221 -9.62 3.94 -2.26
N ASP A 222 -9.88 4.84 -1.30
CA ASP A 222 -11.13 5.57 -1.17
C ASP A 222 -11.05 6.91 -1.92
N THR A 223 -11.63 6.92 -3.11
CA THR A 223 -11.63 8.10 -4.01
C THR A 223 -12.44 9.26 -3.46
N SER A 224 -13.45 9.02 -2.62
CA SER A 224 -14.27 10.08 -2.02
C SER A 224 -13.51 10.77 -0.91
N LEU A 225 -12.82 9.99 -0.06
CA LEU A 225 -11.96 10.53 0.99
C LEU A 225 -10.79 11.32 0.40
N LEU A 226 -10.12 10.78 -0.63
CA LEU A 226 -9.04 11.50 -1.31
C LEU A 226 -9.51 12.81 -1.94
N ARG A 227 -10.72 12.85 -2.53
CA ARG A 227 -11.29 14.10 -3.05
C ARG A 227 -11.44 15.15 -1.95
N ASN A 228 -12.04 14.77 -0.82
CA ASN A 228 -12.22 15.69 0.31
C ASN A 228 -10.88 16.18 0.88
N ILE A 229 -9.85 15.33 0.92
CA ILE A 229 -8.51 15.72 1.35
C ILE A 229 -7.88 16.69 0.36
N MET A 230 -7.99 16.44 -0.94
CA MET A 230 -7.47 17.34 -1.97
C MET A 230 -8.17 18.70 -1.95
N ASP A 231 -9.47 18.74 -1.70
CA ASP A 231 -10.21 19.99 -1.51
C ASP A 231 -9.74 20.75 -0.26
N SER A 232 -9.48 20.05 0.85
CA SER A 232 -8.88 20.66 2.05
C SER A 232 -7.49 21.21 1.78
N VAL A 233 -6.64 20.46 1.07
CA VAL A 233 -5.29 20.88 0.67
C VAL A 233 -5.35 22.12 -0.23
N ASN A 234 -6.29 22.16 -1.18
CA ASN A 234 -6.53 23.32 -2.04
C ASN A 234 -6.83 24.57 -1.21
N ASN A 235 -7.75 24.46 -0.26
CA ASN A 235 -8.16 25.58 0.61
C ASN A 235 -6.99 26.09 1.46
N ILE A 236 -6.16 25.19 2.00
CA ILE A 236 -4.96 25.56 2.78
C ILE A 236 -3.95 26.31 1.90
N ILE A 237 -3.69 25.80 0.68
CA ILE A 237 -2.77 26.41 -0.28
C ILE A 237 -3.28 27.80 -0.68
N LEU A 238 -4.57 27.93 -0.99
CA LEU A 238 -5.21 29.19 -1.33
C LEU A 238 -5.11 30.18 -0.17
N ALA A 239 -5.47 29.79 1.06
CA ALA A 239 -5.42 30.68 2.22
C ALA A 239 -4.01 31.21 2.49
N ARG A 240 -2.96 30.40 2.32
CA ARG A 240 -1.57 30.81 2.52
C ARG A 240 -0.98 31.64 1.38
N ASN A 241 -1.42 31.41 0.14
CA ASN A 241 -0.88 32.09 -1.03
C ASN A 241 -1.71 33.31 -1.47
N SER A 242 -2.93 33.48 -0.94
CA SER A 242 -3.77 34.66 -1.20
C SER A 242 -3.21 35.95 -0.59
N SER A 243 -2.24 35.86 0.34
CA SER A 243 -1.44 36.99 0.81
C SER A 243 -0.27 37.35 -0.13
N VAL A 244 -0.10 36.64 -1.25
CA VAL A 244 1.03 36.82 -2.21
C VAL A 244 0.55 37.22 -3.61
N VAL A 245 -0.76 37.29 -3.87
CA VAL A 245 -1.31 37.74 -5.17
C VAL A 245 -2.01 39.08 -4.98
N PRO A 246 -1.39 40.22 -5.35
CA PRO A 246 -2.14 41.46 -5.54
C PRO A 246 -3.14 41.25 -6.68
N LEU A 247 -4.36 41.74 -6.49
CA LEU A 247 -5.38 41.88 -7.55
C LEU A 247 -4.82 42.60 -8.77
#